data_AF-A0A6N3HT05-F1
#
_entry.id   AF-A0A6N3HT05-F1
#
_cell.length_a   1.000
_cell.length_b   1.000
_cell.length_c   1.000
_cell.angle_alpha   90.00
_cell.angle_beta   90.00
_cell.angle_gamma   90.00
#
_symmetry.space_group_name_H-M   'P 1'
#
loop_
_entity.id
_entity.type
_entity.pdbx_description
1 polymer ?
#
loop_
_entity_poly.entity_id
_entity_poly.type
_entity_poly.pdbx_seq_one_letter_code
_entity_poly.pdbx_strand_id
1 'polypeptide(L)'
;MKKTHKENNTKVIIPKEIITYLMDLADTLFEKDYYSYIEYANILIDDILDFIHTLPHAPHYNLSHTAEMRFNRYGRDLQYAFFKRKSSKHTTWYVFFNRKGDRYITLYHQ
;
A
#
# COMPACT_ATOMS: atom_id res chain seq x y z
N MET A 1 9.05 -31.38 -22.69
CA MET A 1 9.35 -29.93 -22.60
C MET A 1 9.22 -29.50 -21.15
N LYS A 2 10.34 -29.19 -20.48
CA LYS A 2 10.32 -28.70 -19.09
C LYS A 2 9.83 -27.24 -19.13
N LYS A 3 8.69 -26.95 -18.50
CA LYS A 3 8.26 -25.56 -18.28
C LYS A 3 9.28 -24.94 -17.33
N THR A 4 10.16 -24.09 -17.87
CA THR A 4 11.00 -23.22 -17.07
C THR A 4 10.09 -22.32 -16.26
N HIS A 5 9.96 -22.59 -14.97
CA HIS A 5 9.46 -21.63 -14.01
C HIS A 5 10.41 -20.43 -14.06
N LYS A 6 9.98 -19.37 -14.75
CA LYS A 6 10.59 -18.07 -14.62
C LYS A 6 10.30 -17.66 -13.19
N GLU A 7 11.28 -17.77 -12.29
CA GLU A 7 11.21 -17.14 -10.99
C GLU A 7 11.03 -15.66 -11.24
N ASN A 8 9.79 -15.19 -11.15
CA ASN A 8 9.46 -13.79 -11.28
C ASN A 8 10.09 -13.10 -10.08
N ASN A 9 11.26 -12.49 -10.29
CA ASN A 9 12.07 -11.83 -9.27
C ASN A 9 11.40 -10.51 -8.84
N THR A 10 10.16 -10.62 -8.37
CA THR A 10 9.25 -9.52 -8.15
C THR A 10 9.68 -8.82 -6.88
N LYS A 11 10.18 -7.59 -7.02
CA LYS A 11 10.78 -6.84 -5.92
C LYS A 11 9.86 -5.70 -5.52
N VAL A 12 9.31 -5.80 -4.32
CA VAL A 12 8.59 -4.70 -3.67
C VAL A 12 9.64 -3.78 -3.02
N ILE A 13 9.58 -2.48 -3.32
CA ILE A 13 10.44 -1.47 -2.75
C ILE A 13 9.55 -0.50 -1.97
N ILE A 14 9.78 -0.42 -0.67
CA ILE A 14 9.09 0.50 0.24
C ILE A 14 10.08 1.61 0.59
N PRO A 15 9.90 2.84 0.09
CA PRO A 15 10.72 3.97 0.50
C PRO A 15 10.66 4.21 2.01
N LYS A 16 11.75 4.70 2.60
CA LYS A 16 11.83 4.94 4.05
C LYS A 16 10.76 5.94 4.51
N GLU A 17 10.43 6.90 3.66
CA GLU A 17 9.42 7.91 3.88
C GLU A 17 8.03 7.31 4.07
N ILE A 18 7.73 6.19 3.40
CA ILE A 18 6.47 5.45 3.59
C ILE A 18 6.45 4.80 4.96
N ILE A 19 7.56 4.18 5.37
CA ILE A 19 7.67 3.54 6.69
C ILE A 19 7.49 4.58 7.79
N THR A 20 8.18 5.71 7.69
CA THR A 20 8.05 6.82 8.64
C THR A 20 6.61 7.34 8.68
N TYR A 21 5.99 7.57 7.52
CA TYR A 21 4.58 7.99 7.50
C TYR A 21 3.64 6.99 8.18
N LEU A 22 3.83 5.69 7.93
CA LEU A 22 2.99 4.67 8.54
C LEU A 22 3.19 4.61 10.08
N MET A 23 4.41 4.84 10.57
CA MET A 23 4.66 4.98 12.01
C MET A 23 3.94 6.21 12.58
N ASP A 24 4.07 7.38 11.95
CA ASP A 24 3.37 8.61 12.37
C ASP A 24 1.83 8.45 12.29
N LEU A 25 1.34 7.63 11.36
CA LEU A 25 -0.07 7.30 11.24
C LEU A 25 -0.57 6.48 12.44
N ALA A 26 0.24 5.56 12.98
CA ALA A 26 -0.14 4.82 14.19
C ALA A 26 -0.35 5.77 15.37
N ASP A 27 0.61 6.67 15.58
CA ASP A 27 0.54 7.69 16.62
C ASP A 27 -0.69 8.59 16.42
N THR A 28 -0.91 9.09 15.19
CA THR A 28 -2.08 9.92 14.86
C THR A 28 -3.40 9.21 15.14
N LEU A 29 -3.51 7.92 14.81
CA LEU A 29 -4.74 7.15 15.04
C LEU A 29 -4.99 6.91 16.52
N PHE A 30 -3.92 6.74 17.31
CA PHE A 30 -4.02 6.63 18.76
C PHE A 30 -4.40 7.96 19.40
N GLU A 31 -3.70 9.05 19.08
CA GLU A 31 -3.97 10.40 19.61
C GLU A 31 -5.38 10.91 19.31
N LYS A 32 -5.97 10.46 18.20
CA LYS A 32 -7.35 10.81 17.80
C LYS A 32 -8.42 9.83 18.30
N ASP A 33 -8.08 8.95 19.23
CA ASP A 33 -8.98 7.96 19.83
C ASP A 33 -9.65 7.00 18.81
N TYR A 34 -9.06 6.81 17.62
CA TYR A 34 -9.52 5.75 16.69
C TYR A 34 -9.21 4.36 17.23
N TYR A 35 -8.13 4.25 18.01
CA TYR A 35 -7.76 3.05 18.74
C TYR A 35 -7.51 3.40 20.20
N SER A 36 -8.11 2.65 21.13
CA SER A 36 -7.92 2.85 22.57
C SER A 36 -6.55 2.38 23.09
N TYR A 37 -5.79 1.65 22.26
CA TYR A 37 -4.50 1.08 22.60
C TYR A 37 -3.56 1.25 21.40
N ILE A 38 -2.36 1.80 21.62
CA ILE A 38 -1.37 2.06 20.56
C ILE A 38 -0.96 0.78 19.86
N GLU A 39 -0.96 -0.35 20.57
CA GLU A 39 -0.69 -1.68 20.03
C GLU A 39 -1.65 -2.05 18.89
N TYR A 40 -2.92 -1.64 18.97
CA TYR A 40 -3.89 -1.91 17.90
C TYR A 40 -3.67 -1.04 16.65
N ALA A 41 -3.17 0.18 16.83
CA ALA A 41 -2.74 1.03 15.73
C ALA A 41 -1.48 0.45 15.07
N ASN A 42 -0.51 -0.01 15.85
CA ASN A 42 0.70 -0.67 15.33
C ASN A 42 0.38 -1.95 14.55
N ILE A 43 -0.55 -2.80 15.04
CA ILE A 43 -1.00 -3.98 14.29
C ILE A 43 -1.64 -3.60 12.95
N LEU A 44 -2.36 -2.47 12.86
CA LEU A 44 -2.86 -2.00 11.57
C LEU A 44 -1.71 -1.67 10.61
N ILE A 45 -0.64 -1.03 11.11
CA ILE A 45 0.53 -0.70 10.29
C ILE A 45 1.25 -1.96 9.82
N ASP A 46 1.46 -2.93 10.70
CA ASP A 46 2.04 -4.22 10.35
C ASP A 46 1.19 -4.93 9.27
N ASP A 47 -0.14 -4.96 9.44
CA ASP A 47 -1.04 -5.56 8.45
C ASP A 47 -0.95 -4.84 7.07
N ILE A 48 -0.75 -3.51 7.04
CA ILE A 48 -0.56 -2.74 5.80
C ILE A 48 0.79 -3.08 5.15
N LEU A 49 1.87 -3.17 5.94
CA LEU A 49 3.20 -3.52 5.45
C LEU A 49 3.23 -4.94 4.88
N ASP A 50 2.63 -5.90 5.58
CA ASP A 50 2.45 -7.27 5.11
C ASP A 50 1.67 -7.30 3.80
N PHE A 51 0.57 -6.54 3.70
CA PHE A 51 -0.18 -6.42 2.45
C PHE A 51 0.68 -5.86 1.32
N ILE A 52 1.50 -4.83 1.57
CA ILE A 52 2.40 -4.24 0.57
C ILE A 52 3.36 -5.31 0.01
N HIS A 53 3.87 -6.21 0.85
CA HIS A 53 4.69 -7.33 0.39
C HIS A 53 3.95 -8.31 -0.51
N THR A 54 2.62 -8.43 -0.37
CA THR A 54 1.77 -9.26 -1.23
C THR A 54 1.27 -8.55 -2.50
N LEU A 55 1.58 -7.25 -2.70
CA LEU A 55 1.14 -6.47 -3.87
C LEU A 55 1.32 -7.19 -5.21
N PRO A 56 2.44 -7.90 -5.49
CA PRO A 56 2.60 -8.67 -6.73
C PRO A 56 1.46 -9.63 -7.07
N HIS A 57 0.74 -10.12 -6.06
CA HIS A 57 -0.33 -11.10 -6.19
C HIS A 57 -1.72 -10.49 -5.95
N ALA A 58 -1.79 -9.24 -5.50
CA ALA A 58 -3.05 -8.53 -5.29
C ALA A 58 -3.64 -8.05 -6.64
N PRO A 59 -4.97 -7.91 -6.77
CA PRO A 59 -5.56 -7.26 -7.92
C PRO A 59 -5.12 -5.79 -8.03
N HIS A 60 -4.68 -5.39 -9.23
CA HIS A 60 -4.27 -4.01 -9.52
C HIS A 60 -5.34 -3.29 -10.31
N TYR A 61 -5.56 -2.04 -9.95
CA TYR A 61 -6.53 -1.17 -10.59
C TYR A 61 -5.82 0.07 -11.11
N ASN A 62 -6.20 0.48 -12.32
CA ASN A 62 -5.76 1.74 -12.87
C ASN A 62 -6.64 2.87 -12.33
N LEU A 63 -6.07 4.06 -12.23
CA LEU A 63 -6.84 5.27 -11.97
C LEU A 63 -7.78 5.55 -13.15
N SER A 64 -8.96 6.13 -12.86
CA SER A 64 -9.79 6.73 -13.92
C SER A 64 -9.15 8.04 -14.38
N HIS A 65 -9.49 8.51 -15.59
CA HIS A 65 -8.95 9.76 -16.12
C HIS A 65 -9.11 10.96 -15.16
N THR A 66 -10.26 11.07 -14.51
CA THR A 66 -10.52 12.13 -13.52
C THR A 66 -9.64 11.99 -12.27
N ALA A 67 -9.38 10.75 -11.83
CA ALA A 67 -8.49 10.50 -10.70
C ALA A 67 -7.03 10.77 -11.08
N GLU A 68 -6.59 10.36 -12.27
CA GLU A 68 -5.26 10.67 -12.80
C GLU A 68 -4.99 12.18 -12.79
N MET A 69 -5.93 13.01 -13.26
CA MET A 69 -5.77 14.47 -13.23
C MET A 69 -5.49 15.02 -11.82
N ARG A 70 -6.05 14.40 -10.77
CA ARG A 70 -5.83 14.81 -9.37
C ARG A 70 -4.54 14.23 -8.80
N PHE A 71 -4.24 12.98 -9.12
CA PHE A 71 -3.16 12.23 -8.49
C PHE A 71 -1.84 12.23 -9.28
N ASN A 72 -1.82 12.74 -10.52
CA ASN A 72 -0.62 12.84 -11.35
C ASN A 72 0.51 13.66 -10.70
N ARG A 73 0.17 14.59 -9.80
CA ARG A 73 1.15 15.33 -8.99
C ARG A 73 2.00 14.43 -8.08
N TYR A 74 1.50 13.24 -7.75
CA TYR A 74 2.15 12.26 -6.87
C TYR A 74 2.87 11.15 -7.64
N GLY A 75 2.67 11.07 -8.95
CA GLY A 75 3.25 10.06 -9.82
C GLY A 75 2.41 9.89 -11.08
N ARG A 76 3.07 9.61 -12.20
CA ARG A 76 2.39 9.19 -13.45
C ARG A 76 2.22 7.68 -13.46
N ASP A 77 1.17 7.21 -14.14
CA ASP A 77 0.86 5.80 -14.33
C ASP A 77 0.64 5.02 -13.01
N LEU A 78 0.06 5.72 -12.02
CA LEU A 78 -0.26 5.13 -10.72
C LEU A 78 -1.30 4.03 -10.87
N GLN A 79 -1.00 2.90 -10.23
CA GLN A 79 -1.95 1.85 -9.95
C GLN A 79 -2.26 1.83 -8.46
N TYR A 80 -3.34 1.16 -8.09
CA TYR A 80 -3.66 0.94 -6.69
C TYR A 80 -4.21 -0.46 -6.44
N ALA A 81 -4.14 -0.89 -5.19
CA ALA A 81 -4.78 -2.08 -4.69
C ALA A 81 -5.59 -1.75 -3.43
N PHE A 82 -6.66 -2.52 -3.20
CA PHE A 82 -7.49 -2.36 -2.01
C PHE A 82 -6.95 -3.22 -0.87
N PHE A 83 -6.71 -2.58 0.28
CA PHE A 83 -6.46 -3.27 1.53
C PHE A 83 -7.67 -3.12 2.45
N LYS A 84 -8.21 -4.25 2.93
CA LYS A 84 -9.26 -4.29 3.95
C LYS A 84 -8.86 -5.29 5.02
N ARG A 85 -8.85 -4.84 6.28
CA ARG A 85 -8.66 -5.75 7.41
C ARG A 85 -9.90 -6.61 7.59
N LYS A 86 -9.71 -7.89 7.92
CA LYS A 86 -10.83 -8.78 8.30
C LYS A 86 -11.57 -8.26 9.54
N SER A 87 -10.85 -7.63 10.46
CA SER A 87 -11.37 -7.05 11.70
C SER A 87 -12.07 -5.70 11.51
N SER A 88 -11.86 -5.00 10.39
CA SER A 88 -12.47 -3.68 10.12
C SER A 88 -13.29 -3.71 8.83
N LYS A 89 -14.62 -3.87 8.98
CA LYS A 89 -15.55 -3.94 7.84
C LYS A 89 -15.86 -2.58 7.21
N HIS A 90 -15.56 -1.49 7.91
CA HIS A 90 -15.99 -0.14 7.53
C HIS A 90 -14.88 0.70 6.89
N THR A 91 -13.62 0.26 6.95
CA THR A 91 -12.48 1.01 6.39
C THR A 91 -11.88 0.26 5.22
N THR A 92 -11.65 0.97 4.11
CA THR A 92 -10.92 0.47 2.95
C THR A 92 -9.73 1.39 2.71
N TRP A 93 -8.53 0.83 2.75
CA TRP A 93 -7.30 1.55 2.44
C TRP A 93 -6.95 1.35 0.97
N TYR A 94 -6.47 2.41 0.34
CA TYR A 94 -6.03 2.43 -1.05
C TYR A 94 -4.52 2.54 -1.06
N VAL A 95 -3.83 1.48 -1.49
CA VAL A 95 -2.37 1.47 -1.56
C VAL A 95 -1.97 1.81 -2.99
N PHE A 96 -1.46 3.03 -3.19
CA PHE A 96 -0.99 3.50 -4.48
C PHE A 96 0.46 3.11 -4.73
N PHE A 97 0.76 2.66 -5.94
CA PHE A 97 2.09 2.26 -6.33
C PHE A 97 2.34 2.48 -7.82
N ASN A 98 3.61 2.61 -8.18
CA ASN A 98 4.08 2.54 -9.55
C ASN A 98 4.68 1.17 -9.84
N ARG A 99 4.30 0.59 -10.98
CA ARG A 99 4.87 -0.65 -11.49
C ARG A 99 5.88 -0.35 -12.60
N LYS A 100 7.15 -0.69 -12.39
CA LYS A 100 8.21 -0.61 -13.40
C LYS A 100 8.76 -1.99 -13.68
N GLY A 101 8.11 -2.72 -14.60
CA GLY A 101 8.39 -4.14 -14.86
C GLY A 101 7.96 -5.01 -13.67
N ASP A 102 8.93 -5.65 -13.02
CA ASP A 102 8.74 -6.51 -11.85
C ASP A 102 8.95 -5.76 -10.51
N ARG A 103 9.03 -4.42 -10.54
CA ARG A 103 9.23 -3.58 -9.36
C ARG A 103 7.96 -2.81 -9.00
N TYR A 104 7.58 -2.88 -7.74
CA TYR A 104 6.47 -2.13 -7.15
C TYR A 104 7.04 -1.09 -6.19
N ILE A 105 6.72 0.19 -6.42
CA ILE A 105 7.16 1.31 -5.58
C ILE A 105 5.92 1.95 -4.98
N THR A 106 5.71 1.77 -3.67
CA THR A 106 4.59 2.41 -2.95
C THR A 106 4.86 3.89 -2.79
N LEU A 107 3.83 4.71 -3.00
CA LEU A 107 3.91 6.16 -2.92
C LEU A 107 2.99 6.67 -1.80
N TYR A 108 3.52 7.57 -1.00
CA TYR A 108 2.80 8.40 -0.03
C TYR A 108 2.93 9.85 -0.52
N HIS A 109 1.96 10.73 -0.23
CA HIS A 109 2.27 12.10 0.18
C HIS A 109 1.07 12.85 0.79
N GLN A 110 1.43 13.82 1.65
CA GLN A 110 0.60 14.83 2.32
C GLN A 110 -0.19 15.72 1.35
#